data_AF-G9YJH1-F1
#
_entry.id   AF-G9YJH1-F1
#
_cell.length_a   1.000
_cell.length_b   1.000
_cell.length_c   1.000
_cell.angle_alpha   90.00
_cell.angle_beta   90.00
_cell.angle_gamma   90.00
#
_symmetry.space_group_name_H-M   'P 1'
#
loop_
_entity.id
_entity.type
_entity.pdbx_description
1 polymer ?
#
loop_
_entity_poly.entity_id
_entity_poly.type
_entity_poly.pdbx_seq_one_letter_code
_entity_poly.pdbx_strand_id
1 'polypeptide(L)'
;MQAGVNGGFVVSPYQDIFKQSLYMSFFTVLIPIGAYTIHSGSSAVVALVSYIFLSFWVPCAYVGMEGAAFGTSDQRISRTAYSVAWLVAMAVLAGLIKYGSLFWQGYGFWNWPTVGRDLVFMALMYINLCVNLSLAYLFSRLFGRRQGR
;
A
#
# COMPACT_ATOMS: atom_id res chain seq x y z
N MET A 1 7.48 -7.17 -34.00
CA MET A 1 6.30 -6.33 -33.74
C MET A 1 6.73 -5.16 -32.86
N GLN A 2 6.22 -3.97 -33.18
CA GLN A 2 6.78 -2.65 -32.85
C GLN A 2 7.25 -2.47 -31.39
N ALA A 3 8.50 -2.08 -31.24
CA ALA A 3 8.97 -1.33 -30.10
C ALA A 3 8.22 0.02 -30.10
N GLY A 4 7.23 0.15 -29.21
CA GLY A 4 6.54 1.41 -28.98
C GLY A 4 7.50 2.43 -28.38
N VAL A 5 8.05 3.29 -29.23
CA VAL A 5 8.73 4.52 -28.83
C VAL A 5 7.67 5.47 -28.28
N ASN A 6 7.42 5.39 -26.97
CA ASN A 6 6.71 6.43 -26.23
C ASN A 6 7.76 7.27 -25.51
N GLY A 7 8.16 8.37 -26.16
CA GLY A 7 8.77 9.56 -25.55
C GLY A 7 9.72 9.35 -24.37
N GLY A 8 10.94 8.88 -24.63
CA GLY A 8 12.21 9.39 -24.06
C GLY A 8 12.42 9.55 -22.55
N PHE A 9 11.48 9.23 -21.67
CA PHE A 9 11.66 9.26 -20.21
C PHE A 9 11.62 7.84 -19.65
N VAL A 10 12.77 7.36 -19.19
CA VAL A 10 12.84 6.15 -18.36
C VAL A 10 12.24 6.50 -17.01
N VAL A 11 10.94 6.24 -16.84
CA VAL A 11 10.27 6.38 -15.55
C VAL A 11 10.85 5.32 -14.62
N SER A 12 11.34 5.74 -13.46
CA SER A 12 11.89 4.79 -12.49
C SER A 12 10.77 3.85 -12.00
N PRO A 13 11.06 2.56 -11.73
CA PRO A 13 10.06 1.63 -11.21
C PRO A 13 9.37 2.14 -9.94
N TYR A 14 10.08 2.91 -9.11
CA TYR A 14 9.54 3.53 -7.92
C TYR A 14 8.54 4.65 -8.23
N GLN A 15 8.78 5.49 -9.25
CA GLN A 15 7.80 6.49 -9.69
C GLN A 15 6.50 5.83 -10.17
N ASP A 16 6.59 4.71 -10.89
CA ASP A 16 5.40 3.95 -11.25
C ASP A 16 4.70 3.35 -10.01
N ILE A 17 5.45 2.79 -9.06
CA ILE A 17 4.89 2.28 -7.80
C ILE A 17 4.14 3.39 -7.04
N PHE A 18 4.71 4.59 -6.90
CA PHE A 18 4.07 5.70 -6.20
C PHE A 18 2.81 6.19 -6.91
N LYS A 19 2.85 6.26 -8.25
CA LYS A 19 1.70 6.62 -9.09
C LYS A 19 0.59 5.58 -9.00
N GLN A 20 0.91 4.30 -9.13
CA GLN A 20 -0.08 3.22 -9.02
C GLN A 20 -0.64 3.11 -7.59
N SER A 21 0.20 3.32 -6.56
CA SER A 21 -0.25 3.43 -5.18
C SER A 21 -1.28 4.55 -5.01
N LEU A 22 -1.11 5.68 -5.68
CA LEU A 22 -2.06 6.79 -5.61
C LEU A 22 -3.42 6.40 -6.22
N TYR A 23 -3.42 5.73 -7.37
CA TYR A 23 -4.67 5.26 -7.98
C TYR A 23 -5.37 4.20 -7.12
N MET A 24 -4.63 3.25 -6.55
CA MET A 24 -5.19 2.25 -5.64
C MET A 24 -5.71 2.87 -4.34
N SER A 25 -5.15 3.99 -3.89
CA SER A 25 -5.55 4.69 -2.66
C SER A 25 -6.99 5.19 -2.69
N PHE A 26 -7.55 5.47 -3.87
CA PHE A 26 -8.99 5.78 -3.98
C PHE A 26 -9.87 4.67 -3.38
N PHE A 27 -9.47 3.41 -3.54
CA PHE A 27 -10.23 2.27 -3.00
C PHE A 27 -9.75 1.89 -1.60
N THR A 28 -8.45 1.96 -1.32
CA THR A 28 -7.89 1.47 -0.06
C THR A 28 -7.92 2.48 1.07
N VAL A 29 -8.08 3.78 0.80
CA VAL A 29 -8.03 4.86 1.79
C VAL A 29 -9.38 5.53 1.99
N LEU A 30 -10.12 5.83 0.91
CA LEU A 30 -11.38 6.58 1.04
C LEU A 30 -12.46 5.79 1.79
N ILE A 31 -12.54 4.47 1.58
CA ILE A 31 -13.53 3.62 2.26
C ILE A 31 -13.27 3.57 3.78
N PRO A 32 -12.04 3.29 4.26
CA PRO A 32 -11.74 3.36 5.69
C PRO A 32 -11.97 4.72 6.34
N ILE A 33 -11.61 5.83 5.66
CA ILE A 33 -11.84 7.18 6.17
C ILE A 33 -13.33 7.51 6.22
N GLY A 34 -14.07 7.17 5.15
CA GLY A 34 -15.53 7.31 5.10
C GLY A 34 -16.21 6.50 6.20
N ALA A 35 -15.75 5.28 6.46
CA ALA A 35 -16.21 4.52 7.61
C ALA A 35 -15.91 5.31 8.90
N TYR A 36 -14.64 5.62 9.19
CA TYR A 36 -14.21 6.27 10.43
C TYR A 36 -15.03 7.51 10.81
N THR A 37 -15.42 8.30 9.82
CA THR A 37 -16.17 9.55 10.00
C THR A 37 -17.67 9.38 10.31
N ILE A 38 -18.28 8.23 10.02
CA ILE A 38 -19.72 8.02 10.16
C ILE A 38 -20.15 7.66 11.60
N HIS A 39 -19.31 6.99 12.41
CA HIS A 39 -19.72 6.55 13.75
C HIS A 39 -18.57 6.56 14.78
N SER A 40 -18.61 7.45 15.76
CA SER A 40 -17.48 7.74 16.67
C SER A 40 -17.00 6.61 17.61
N GLY A 41 -17.69 5.46 17.70
CA GLY A 41 -17.28 4.32 18.55
C GLY A 41 -17.04 3.00 17.80
N SER A 42 -18.04 2.49 17.07
CA SER A 42 -17.94 1.27 16.25
C SER A 42 -17.05 1.47 15.02
N SER A 43 -16.92 2.71 14.53
CA SER A 43 -16.32 2.94 13.22
C SER A 43 -14.80 2.92 13.16
N ALA A 44 -14.11 3.01 14.30
CA ALA A 44 -12.67 2.75 14.33
C ALA A 44 -12.36 1.29 13.97
N VAL A 45 -13.19 0.35 14.45
CA VAL A 45 -13.04 -1.08 14.12
C VAL A 45 -13.42 -1.33 12.67
N VAL A 46 -14.52 -0.74 12.18
CA VAL A 46 -14.92 -0.87 10.77
C VAL A 46 -13.87 -0.28 9.83
N ALA A 47 -13.31 0.89 10.15
CA ALA A 47 -12.22 1.49 9.40
C ALA A 47 -10.97 0.60 9.39
N LEU A 48 -10.60 0.02 10.53
CA LEU A 48 -9.47 -0.90 10.61
C LEU A 48 -9.69 -2.16 9.78
N VAL A 49 -10.84 -2.81 9.93
CA VAL A 49 -11.18 -4.06 9.22
C VAL A 49 -11.27 -3.82 7.71
N SER A 50 -11.95 -2.75 7.29
CA SER A 50 -12.04 -2.39 5.87
C SER A 50 -10.67 -2.06 5.31
N TYR A 51 -9.81 -1.35 6.05
CA TYR A 51 -8.44 -1.07 5.63
C TYR A 51 -7.60 -2.35 5.48
N ILE A 52 -7.62 -3.25 6.46
CA ILE A 52 -6.90 -4.54 6.39
C ILE A 52 -7.35 -5.31 5.14
N PHE A 53 -8.66 -5.42 4.92
CA PHE A 53 -9.22 -6.14 3.78
C PHE A 53 -8.81 -5.50 2.44
N LEU A 54 -9.05 -4.19 2.29
CA LEU A 54 -8.83 -3.48 1.03
C LEU A 54 -7.34 -3.32 0.71
N SER A 55 -6.52 -3.08 1.74
CA SER A 55 -5.06 -2.97 1.58
C SER A 55 -4.45 -4.26 1.07
N PHE A 56 -5.04 -5.42 1.29
CA PHE A 56 -4.59 -6.69 0.71
C PHE A 56 -5.18 -6.92 -0.69
N TRP A 57 -6.52 -6.90 -0.79
CA TRP A 57 -7.20 -7.41 -1.98
C TRP A 57 -7.04 -6.50 -3.20
N VAL A 58 -7.09 -5.18 -3.03
CA VAL A 58 -6.97 -4.23 -4.15
C VAL A 58 -5.60 -4.38 -4.82
N PRO A 59 -4.47 -4.31 -4.09
CA PRO A 59 -3.18 -4.39 -4.74
C PRO A 59 -2.84 -5.82 -5.18
N CYS A 60 -3.29 -6.86 -4.46
CA CYS A 60 -3.12 -8.25 -4.88
C CYS A 60 -3.83 -8.55 -6.21
N ALA A 61 -5.05 -8.03 -6.39
CA ALA A 61 -5.75 -8.10 -7.66
C ALA A 61 -4.98 -7.32 -8.74
N TYR A 62 -4.56 -6.09 -8.43
CA TYR A 62 -3.86 -5.19 -9.34
C TYR A 62 -2.56 -5.79 -9.88
N VAL A 63 -1.66 -6.27 -9.02
CA VAL A 63 -0.36 -6.83 -9.44
C VAL A 63 -0.50 -8.09 -10.30
N GLY A 64 -1.65 -8.77 -10.24
CA GLY A 64 -1.90 -9.97 -11.05
C GLY A 64 -2.60 -9.71 -12.37
N MET A 65 -2.83 -8.46 -12.77
CA MET A 65 -3.39 -8.13 -14.07
C MET A 65 -2.30 -8.08 -15.15
N GLU A 66 -2.61 -8.53 -16.37
CA GLU A 66 -1.64 -8.61 -17.48
C GLU A 66 -1.07 -7.24 -17.91
N GLY A 67 -1.76 -6.14 -17.56
CA GLY A 67 -1.34 -4.76 -17.81
C GLY A 67 -0.71 -4.03 -16.64
N ALA A 68 -0.44 -4.69 -15.51
CA ALA A 68 0.22 -4.07 -14.36
C ALA A 68 1.71 -3.80 -14.66
N ALA A 69 1.99 -2.63 -15.24
CA ALA A 69 3.35 -2.22 -15.57
C ALA A 69 4.02 -1.53 -14.37
N PHE A 70 5.09 -2.14 -13.85
CA PHE A 70 5.97 -1.55 -12.85
C PHE A 70 7.36 -1.37 -13.47
N GLY A 71 7.63 -0.20 -14.06
CA GLY A 71 8.84 0.05 -14.84
C GLY A 71 8.82 -0.62 -16.23
N THR A 72 9.97 -1.10 -16.71
CA THR A 72 10.10 -1.75 -18.03
C THR A 72 9.27 -3.02 -18.12
N SER A 73 8.61 -3.26 -19.27
CA SER A 73 7.57 -4.29 -19.53
C SER A 73 7.84 -5.73 -19.08
N ASP A 74 9.08 -6.07 -18.74
CA ASP A 74 9.50 -7.41 -18.31
C ASP A 74 9.50 -7.60 -16.77
N GLN A 75 9.17 -6.55 -16.00
CA GLN A 75 9.23 -6.58 -14.54
C GLN A 75 7.83 -6.61 -13.92
N ARG A 76 7.43 -7.80 -13.46
CA ARG A 76 6.13 -8.04 -12.82
C ARG A 76 6.29 -8.38 -11.35
N ILE A 77 5.43 -7.78 -10.52
CA ILE A 77 5.31 -8.14 -9.10
C ILE A 77 4.42 -9.39 -9.03
N SER A 78 4.90 -10.46 -8.40
CA SER A 78 4.07 -11.65 -8.21
C SER A 78 3.07 -11.44 -7.07
N ARG A 79 1.86 -12.01 -7.20
CA ARG A 79 0.86 -12.02 -6.12
C ARG A 79 1.43 -12.62 -4.83
N THR A 80 2.27 -13.65 -4.95
CA THR A 80 2.92 -14.29 -3.81
C THR A 80 3.89 -13.35 -3.09
N ALA A 81 4.73 -12.62 -3.83
CA ALA A 81 5.65 -11.65 -3.24
C ALA A 81 4.90 -10.51 -2.55
N TYR A 82 3.79 -10.07 -3.16
CA TYR A 82 2.90 -9.09 -2.55
C TYR A 82 2.27 -9.60 -1.26
N SER A 83 1.71 -10.81 -1.25
CA SER A 83 1.11 -11.40 -0.05
C SER A 83 2.12 -11.54 1.09
N VAL A 84 3.35 -11.94 0.80
CA VAL A 84 4.43 -12.02 1.80
C VAL A 84 4.79 -10.63 2.34
N ALA A 85 4.96 -9.64 1.46
CA ALA A 85 5.24 -8.26 1.87
C ALA A 85 4.13 -7.69 2.77
N TRP A 86 2.87 -7.93 2.40
CA TRP A 86 1.71 -7.49 3.18
C TRP A 86 1.66 -8.15 4.55
N LEU A 87 1.92 -9.46 4.66
CA LEU A 87 1.99 -10.16 5.95
C LEU A 87 3.10 -9.60 6.84
N VAL A 88 4.27 -9.30 6.28
CA VAL A 88 5.37 -8.64 7.00
C VAL A 88 4.93 -7.27 7.50
N ALA A 89 4.28 -6.45 6.66
CA ALA A 89 3.79 -5.15 7.08
C ALA A 89 2.72 -5.23 8.19
N MET A 90 1.81 -6.21 8.13
CA MET A 90 0.83 -6.44 9.20
C MET A 90 1.49 -6.87 10.51
N ALA A 91 2.50 -7.74 10.45
CA ALA A 91 3.26 -8.15 11.63
C ALA A 91 4.00 -6.96 12.26
N VAL A 92 4.63 -6.11 11.43
CA VAL A 92 5.29 -4.88 11.88
C VAL A 92 4.28 -3.91 12.49
N LEU A 93 3.14 -3.68 11.84
CA LEU A 93 2.08 -2.80 12.36
C LEU A 93 1.56 -3.30 13.71
N ALA A 94 1.26 -4.60 13.84
CA ALA A 94 0.81 -5.19 15.10
C ALA A 94 1.89 -5.06 16.20
N GLY A 95 3.16 -5.28 15.85
CA GLY A 95 4.29 -5.09 16.76
C GLY A 95 4.43 -3.64 17.23
N LEU A 96 4.32 -2.68 16.31
CA LEU A 96 4.35 -1.24 16.63
C LEU A 96 3.17 -0.84 17.51
N ILE A 97 1.97 -1.35 17.25
CA ILE A 97 0.79 -1.07 18.09
C ILE A 97 1.00 -1.61 19.51
N LYS A 98 1.54 -2.83 19.65
CA LYS A 98 1.68 -3.50 20.93
C LYS A 98 2.88 -3.02 21.76
N TYR A 99 3.99 -2.73 21.11
CA TYR A 99 5.28 -2.48 21.76
C TYR A 99 5.88 -1.10 21.47
N GLY A 100 5.38 -0.40 20.45
CA GLY A 100 5.86 0.92 20.08
C GLY A 100 5.23 2.03 20.92
N SER A 101 5.90 3.18 20.96
CA SER A 101 5.38 4.44 21.50
C SER A 101 5.14 5.42 20.35
N LEU A 102 4.07 5.18 19.59
CA LEU A 102 3.79 5.93 18.38
C LEU A 102 3.11 7.26 18.73
N PHE A 103 3.42 8.32 17.99
CA PHE A 103 2.90 9.66 18.29
C PHE A 103 1.35 9.70 18.34
N TRP A 104 0.67 8.86 17.54
CA TRP A 104 -0.78 8.77 17.51
C TRP A 104 -1.40 7.97 18.65
N GLN A 105 -0.61 7.25 19.45
CA GLN A 105 -1.07 6.61 20.68
C GLN A 105 -1.10 7.60 21.85
N GLY A 106 -0.43 8.74 21.72
CA GLY A 106 -0.42 9.80 22.72
C GLY A 106 -1.75 10.55 22.78
N TYR A 107 -2.09 11.04 23.98
CA TYR A 107 -3.32 11.80 24.23
C TYR A 107 -3.45 13.06 23.35
N GLY A 108 -2.33 13.68 22.98
CA GLY A 108 -2.30 14.89 22.15
C GLY A 108 -2.82 14.69 20.72
N PHE A 109 -2.56 13.54 20.10
CA PHE A 109 -3.00 13.27 18.72
C PHE A 109 -4.52 13.16 18.63
N TRP A 110 -5.14 12.52 19.61
CA TRP A 110 -6.60 12.36 19.63
C TRP A 110 -7.35 13.67 19.89
N ASN A 111 -6.67 14.71 20.38
CA ASN A 111 -7.26 16.05 20.54
C ASN A 111 -7.11 16.95 19.30
N TRP A 112 -6.43 16.48 18.25
CA TRP A 112 -6.34 17.24 17.00
C TRP A 112 -7.71 17.35 16.31
N PRO A 113 -7.93 18.41 15.50
CA PRO A 113 -9.11 18.50 14.65
C PRO A 113 -9.28 17.25 13.80
N THR A 114 -10.53 16.81 13.57
CA THR A 114 -10.84 15.59 12.80
C THR A 114 -10.15 15.58 11.44
N VAL A 115 -10.21 16.70 10.71
CA VAL A 115 -9.51 16.88 9.42
C VAL A 115 -8.01 16.61 9.52
N GLY A 116 -7.37 17.04 10.61
CA GLY A 116 -5.94 16.81 10.85
C GLY A 116 -5.61 15.34 11.07
N ARG A 117 -6.44 14.63 11.85
CA ARG A 117 -6.27 13.17 12.06
C ARG A 117 -6.50 12.38 10.78
N ASP A 118 -7.52 12.75 10.01
CA ASP A 118 -7.85 12.08 8.76
C ASP A 118 -6.72 12.24 7.74
N LEU A 119 -6.12 13.43 7.62
CA LEU A 119 -4.93 13.65 6.79
C LEU A 119 -3.74 12.77 7.20
N VAL A 120 -3.48 12.63 8.49
CA VAL A 120 -2.43 11.75 9.00
C VAL A 120 -2.73 10.28 8.66
N PHE A 121 -3.96 9.82 8.86
CA PHE A 121 -4.36 8.46 8.52
C PHE A 121 -4.26 8.20 7.01
N MET A 122 -4.73 9.13 6.17
CA MET A 122 -4.59 9.03 4.72
C MET A 122 -3.12 8.92 4.29
N ALA A 123 -2.24 9.75 4.86
CA ALA A 123 -0.81 9.70 4.59
C ALA A 123 -0.19 8.37 5.02
N LEU A 124 -0.50 7.88 6.23
CA LEU A 124 0.01 6.60 6.74
C LEU A 124 -0.45 5.42 5.89
N MET A 125 -1.72 5.39 5.48
CA MET A 125 -2.26 4.33 4.61
C MET A 125 -1.62 4.35 3.22
N TYR A 126 -1.42 5.55 2.64
CA TYR A 126 -0.72 5.71 1.37
C TYR A 126 0.73 5.25 1.45
N ILE A 127 1.47 5.69 2.48
CA ILE A 127 2.87 5.30 2.70
C ILE A 127 2.96 3.78 2.88
N ASN A 128 2.06 3.17 3.66
CA ASN A 128 2.03 1.72 3.85
C ASN A 128 1.83 0.98 2.51
N LEU A 129 0.96 1.47 1.64
CA LEU A 129 0.76 0.88 0.32
C LEU A 129 2.03 0.97 -0.55
N CYS A 130 2.68 2.13 -0.55
CA CYS A 130 3.93 2.35 -1.27
C CYS A 130 5.05 1.44 -0.78
N VAL A 131 5.20 1.30 0.54
CA VAL A 131 6.20 0.41 1.16
C VAL A 131 5.91 -1.04 0.81
N ASN A 132 4.65 -1.49 0.90
CA ASN A 132 4.26 -2.85 0.54
C ASN A 132 4.59 -3.20 -0.91
N LEU A 133 4.25 -2.33 -1.86
CA LEU A 133 4.56 -2.55 -3.26
C LEU A 133 6.06 -2.49 -3.55
N SER A 134 6.80 -1.60 -2.87
CA SER A 134 8.26 -1.53 -2.98
C SER A 134 8.93 -2.80 -2.46
N LEU A 135 8.47 -3.32 -1.32
CA LEU A 135 8.98 -4.55 -0.72
C LEU A 135 8.61 -5.77 -1.57
N ALA A 136 7.37 -5.82 -2.07
CA ALA A 136 6.92 -6.87 -2.98
C ALA A 136 7.74 -6.89 -4.27
N TYR A 137 7.99 -5.72 -4.85
CA TYR A 137 8.87 -5.57 -6.01
C TYR A 137 10.30 -6.04 -5.70
N LEU A 138 10.85 -5.68 -4.55
CA LEU A 138 12.18 -6.15 -4.12
C LEU A 138 12.20 -7.68 -3.96
N PHE A 139 11.19 -8.27 -3.33
CA PHE A 139 11.06 -9.71 -3.19
C PHE A 139 10.94 -10.41 -4.54
N SER A 140 10.06 -9.93 -5.43
CA SER A 140 9.96 -10.47 -6.79
C SER A 140 11.30 -10.43 -7.54
N ARG A 141 12.11 -9.38 -7.34
CA ARG A 141 13.45 -9.28 -7.93
C ARG A 141 14.47 -10.24 -7.31
N LEU A 142 14.45 -10.43 -6.00
CA LEU A 142 15.36 -11.33 -5.29
C LEU A 142 15.05 -12.81 -5.60
N PHE A 143 13.77 -13.18 -5.66
CA PHE A 143 13.33 -14.55 -5.93
C PHE A 143 13.32 -14.88 -7.43
N GLY A 144 12.95 -13.94 -8.31
CA GLY A 144 12.95 -14.15 -9.77
C GLY A 144 14.35 -14.35 -10.36
N ARG A 145 15.39 -13.73 -9.77
CA ARG A 145 16.79 -13.95 -10.16
C ARG A 145 17.30 -15.37 -9.90
N ARG A 146 16.65 -16.15 -9.03
CA ARG A 146 17.10 -17.52 -8.70
C ARG A 146 16.58 -18.58 -9.68
N GLN A 147 15.57 -18.26 -10.49
CA GLN A 147 14.93 -19.23 -11.39
C GLN A 147 15.53 -19.23 -12.81
N GLY A 148 16.51 -18.34 -13.08
CA GLY A 148 17.25 -18.24 -14.34
C GLY A 148 18.67 -18.81 -14.27
N ARG A 149 18.86 -19.96 -13.60
CA ARG A 149 20.08 -20.76 -13.67
C ARG A 149 19.76 -22.16 -14.18
#